data_AF-A0A7C8ZAX3-F1
#
_entry.id   AF-A0A7C8ZAX3-F1
#
_cell.length_a   1.000
_cell.length_b   1.000
_cell.length_c   1.000
_cell.angle_alpha   90.00
_cell.angle_beta   90.00
_cell.angle_gamma   90.00
#
_symmetry.space_group_name_H-M   'P 1'
#
loop_
_entity.id
_entity.type
_entity.pdbx_description
1 polymer ?
#
loop_
_entity_poly.entity_id
_entity_poly.type
_entity_poly.pdbx_seq_one_letter_code
_entity_poly.pdbx_strand_id
1 'polypeptide(L)'
;VSSAVNSMLLRSLKDHYLEVSNMAPPPKMGPPAEFTIVKGALDSTGPVLRKNYKNEEISISVMRLANIAAPDDDEDDDEINQLFVHVEVSKPGQEKALHLLLGLYPDALGIHSVALRPKLQDGFIIDMNKYTGPLFENLDEETRDAFHNYIEERGINESLFPFLQAWLYVKDHRNLMRWFRSVGNFIKGTDAAKAIPGANDPKEAAESG
;
A
#
# COMPACT_ATOMS: atom_id res chain seq x y z
N VAL A 1 26.82 -8.87 -23.79
CA VAL A 1 26.63 -9.21 -22.36
C VAL A 1 27.00 -10.68 -22.18
N SER A 2 27.79 -11.05 -21.15
CA SER A 2 28.30 -12.42 -21.02
C SER A 2 27.17 -13.42 -20.75
N SER A 3 26.98 -14.40 -21.65
CA SER A 3 25.97 -15.46 -21.52
C SER A 3 26.07 -16.23 -20.19
N ALA A 4 27.28 -16.35 -19.63
CA ALA A 4 27.50 -17.01 -18.36
C ALA A 4 26.87 -16.21 -17.20
N VAL A 5 27.07 -14.89 -17.16
CA VAL A 5 26.51 -14.00 -16.12
C VAL A 5 24.98 -14.03 -16.15
N ASN A 6 24.37 -13.98 -17.33
CA ASN A 6 22.91 -14.10 -17.47
C ASN A 6 22.39 -15.43 -16.94
N SER A 7 23.09 -16.54 -17.22
CA SER A 7 22.69 -17.87 -16.72
C SER A 7 22.77 -17.98 -15.19
N MET A 8 23.80 -17.38 -14.58
CA MET A 8 23.97 -17.36 -13.12
C MET A 8 22.84 -16.56 -12.46
N LEU A 9 22.53 -15.38 -13.00
CA LEU A 9 21.45 -14.54 -12.49
C LEU A 9 20.09 -15.22 -12.64
N LEU A 10 19.81 -15.85 -13.79
CA LEU A 10 18.55 -16.58 -14.00
C LEU A 10 18.38 -17.78 -13.06
N ARG A 11 19.47 -18.49 -12.75
CA ARG A 11 19.43 -19.58 -11.76
C ARG A 11 19.09 -19.03 -10.37
N SER A 12 19.82 -18.00 -9.94
CA SER A 12 19.59 -17.36 -8.64
C SER A 12 18.17 -16.79 -8.51
N LEU A 13 17.65 -16.10 -9.53
CA LEU A 13 16.27 -15.61 -9.56
C LEU A 13 15.25 -16.74 -9.45
N LYS A 14 15.50 -17.88 -10.12
CA LYS A 14 14.60 -19.03 -10.08
C LYS A 14 14.59 -19.70 -8.71
N ASP A 15 15.76 -19.88 -8.10
CA ASP A 15 15.88 -20.51 -6.79
C ASP A 15 15.13 -19.66 -5.74
N HIS A 16 15.32 -18.35 -5.76
CA HIS A 16 14.62 -17.42 -4.85
C HIS A 16 13.11 -17.33 -5.14
N TYR A 17 12.70 -17.34 -6.41
CA TYR A 17 11.28 -17.42 -6.78
C TYR A 17 10.61 -18.66 -6.16
N LEU A 18 11.28 -19.82 -6.20
CA LEU A 18 10.73 -21.06 -5.66
C LEU A 18 10.58 -20.99 -4.14
N GLU A 19 11.59 -20.46 -3.45
CA GLU A 19 11.55 -20.23 -2.01
C GLU A 19 10.36 -19.34 -1.61
N VAL A 20 10.25 -18.16 -2.22
CA VAL A 20 9.17 -17.21 -1.93
C VAL A 20 7.81 -17.80 -2.30
N SER A 21 7.71 -18.54 -3.41
CA SER A 21 6.43 -19.15 -3.84
C SER A 21 5.87 -20.20 -2.88
N ASN A 22 6.71 -20.77 -2.02
CA ASN A 22 6.31 -21.76 -1.03
C ASN A 22 5.92 -21.14 0.33
N MET A 23 6.04 -19.81 0.49
CA MET A 23 5.63 -19.13 1.72
C MET A 23 4.12 -19.22 1.92
N ALA A 24 3.69 -19.51 3.15
CA ALA A 24 2.29 -19.58 3.48
C ALA A 24 1.67 -18.16 3.51
N PRO A 25 0.56 -17.92 2.80
CA PRO A 25 -0.11 -16.63 2.86
C PRO A 25 -0.71 -16.41 4.26
N PRO A 26 -0.90 -15.14 4.67
CA PRO A 26 -1.59 -14.82 5.91
C PRO A 26 -3.04 -15.34 5.87
N PRO A 27 -3.68 -15.52 7.05
CA PRO A 27 -5.08 -15.87 7.13
C PRO A 27 -5.94 -14.91 6.29
N LYS A 28 -6.94 -15.46 5.60
CA LYS A 28 -7.91 -14.63 4.87
C LYS A 28 -8.69 -13.80 5.88
N MET A 29 -8.52 -12.49 5.84
CA MET A 29 -9.26 -11.55 6.65
C MET A 29 -10.05 -10.59 5.75
N GLY A 30 -11.31 -10.36 6.11
CA GLY A 30 -12.12 -9.31 5.50
C GLY A 30 -11.77 -7.93 6.08
N PRO A 31 -12.12 -6.85 5.38
CA PRO A 31 -12.02 -5.52 5.96
C PRO A 31 -13.03 -5.38 7.11
N PRO A 32 -12.84 -4.43 8.05
CA PRO A 32 -13.89 -4.07 8.99
C PRO A 32 -15.19 -3.69 8.25
N ALA A 33 -16.34 -4.03 8.84
CA ALA A 33 -17.64 -4.04 8.15
C ALA A 33 -18.04 -2.70 7.50
N GLU A 34 -17.50 -1.58 8.00
CA GLU A 34 -17.82 -0.24 7.53
C GLU A 34 -16.99 0.19 6.30
N PHE A 35 -15.96 -0.57 5.92
CA PHE A 35 -15.06 -0.24 4.82
C PHE A 35 -15.24 -1.17 3.63
N THR A 36 -15.20 -0.61 2.43
CA THR A 36 -15.22 -1.34 1.17
C THR A 36 -13.83 -1.40 0.57
N ILE A 37 -13.41 -2.57 0.09
CA ILE A 37 -12.16 -2.72 -0.66
C ILE A 37 -12.31 -2.08 -2.04
N VAL A 38 -11.37 -1.21 -2.40
CA VAL A 38 -11.33 -0.58 -3.72
C VAL A 38 -10.98 -1.62 -4.78
N LYS A 39 -11.79 -1.69 -5.85
CA LYS A 39 -11.58 -2.63 -6.95
C LYS A 39 -10.23 -2.37 -7.62
N GLY A 40 -9.42 -3.42 -7.78
CA GLY A 40 -8.08 -3.31 -8.37
C GLY A 40 -7.01 -2.76 -7.43
N ALA A 41 -7.29 -2.57 -6.13
CA ALA A 41 -6.34 -2.00 -5.18
C ALA A 41 -5.02 -2.79 -5.02
N LEU A 42 -5.03 -4.10 -5.28
CA LEU A 42 -3.81 -4.92 -5.29
C LEU A 42 -2.89 -4.63 -6.48
N ASP A 43 -3.43 -4.02 -7.53
CA ASP A 43 -2.71 -3.68 -8.78
C ASP A 43 -2.39 -2.19 -8.89
N SER A 44 -3.00 -1.37 -8.04
CA SER A 44 -2.80 0.09 -8.01
C SER A 44 -1.88 0.53 -6.87
N THR A 45 -1.33 1.74 -6.98
CA THR A 45 -0.64 2.45 -5.88
C THR A 45 -1.60 3.32 -5.06
N GLY A 46 -2.91 3.25 -5.33
CA GLY A 46 -3.95 4.04 -4.69
C GLY A 46 -4.53 3.39 -3.42
N PRO A 47 -5.68 3.90 -2.95
CA PRO A 47 -6.30 3.45 -1.71
C PRO A 47 -6.76 2.00 -1.79
N VAL A 48 -6.64 1.29 -0.66
CA VAL A 48 -7.15 -0.06 -0.46
C VAL A 48 -8.57 -0.07 0.08
N LEU A 49 -8.89 0.83 1.01
CA LEU A 49 -10.21 0.92 1.62
C LEU A 49 -10.85 2.26 1.33
N ARG A 50 -12.18 2.24 1.20
CA ARG A 50 -13.01 3.43 1.06
C ARG A 50 -14.26 3.31 1.93
N LYS A 51 -14.67 4.43 2.52
CA LYS A 51 -15.89 4.55 3.33
C LYS A 51 -16.48 5.94 3.14
N ASN A 52 -17.80 6.03 3.15
CA ASN A 52 -18.49 7.31 3.26
C ASN A 52 -18.89 7.55 4.73
N TYR A 53 -18.65 8.75 5.23
CA TYR A 53 -19.04 9.17 6.57
C TYR A 53 -19.74 10.54 6.48
N LYS A 54 -21.06 10.56 6.66
CA LYS A 54 -21.89 11.77 6.49
C LYS A 54 -21.66 12.39 5.09
N ASN A 55 -21.09 13.60 5.03
CA ASN A 55 -20.77 14.33 3.80
C ASN A 55 -19.26 14.26 3.46
N GLU A 56 -18.58 13.23 3.96
CA GLU A 56 -17.15 13.00 3.75
C GLU A 56 -16.92 11.63 3.13
N GLU A 57 -15.85 11.55 2.36
CA GLU A 57 -15.31 10.33 1.81
C GLU A 57 -13.93 10.08 2.41
N ILE A 58 -13.75 8.88 2.96
CA ILE A 58 -12.53 8.44 3.61
C ILE A 58 -11.88 7.41 2.68
N SER A 59 -10.62 7.66 2.32
CA SER A 59 -9.80 6.73 1.54
C SER A 59 -8.55 6.36 2.33
N ILE A 60 -8.26 5.07 2.44
CA ILE A 60 -7.13 4.56 3.24
C ILE A 60 -6.14 3.85 2.33
N SER A 61 -4.87 4.23 2.43
CA SER A 61 -3.73 3.58 1.78
C SER A 61 -2.76 3.06 2.85
N VAL A 62 -2.06 1.96 2.56
CA VAL A 62 -1.07 1.36 3.48
C VAL A 62 0.25 1.15 2.75
N MET A 63 1.37 1.40 3.44
CA MET A 63 2.74 1.28 2.91
C MET A 63 3.73 0.92 4.03
N ARG A 64 4.94 0.48 3.63
CA ARG A 64 6.08 0.22 4.53
C ARG A 64 7.17 1.27 4.33
N LEU A 65 7.82 1.70 5.43
CA LEU A 65 8.87 2.73 5.41
C LEU A 65 10.14 2.30 4.65
N ALA A 66 10.44 1.00 4.59
CA ALA A 66 11.55 0.46 3.79
C ALA A 66 11.52 0.85 2.29
N ASN A 67 10.39 1.39 1.81
CA ASN A 67 10.27 1.95 0.46
C ASN A 67 10.71 3.43 0.33
N ILE A 68 11.04 4.11 1.43
CA ILE A 68 11.25 5.56 1.51
C ILE A 68 12.66 5.92 2.06
N ALA A 69 13.20 5.15 3.01
CA ALA A 69 14.51 5.43 3.60
C ALA A 69 15.62 4.59 2.94
N ALA A 70 16.69 5.26 2.50
CA ALA A 70 17.95 4.60 2.13
C ALA A 70 18.58 3.97 3.40
N PRO A 71 19.31 2.85 3.27
CA PRO A 71 19.88 2.14 4.40
C PRO A 71 21.14 2.86 4.85
N ASP A 72 21.02 3.78 5.81
CA ASP A 72 22.17 4.20 6.61
C ASP A 72 21.77 4.11 8.08
N ASP A 73 22.48 3.20 8.77
CA ASP A 73 22.71 3.05 10.21
C ASP A 73 21.53 3.21 11.18
N ASP A 74 21.00 2.08 11.66
CA ASP A 74 21.46 1.51 12.95
C ASP A 74 20.86 0.11 13.15
N GLU A 75 21.64 -0.76 13.78
CA GLU A 75 21.36 -2.17 14.09
C GLU A 75 20.25 -2.31 15.13
N ASP A 76 18.99 -2.15 14.74
CA ASP A 76 17.84 -2.75 15.42
C ASP A 76 16.96 -3.43 14.37
N ASP A 77 17.21 -4.73 14.17
CA ASP A 77 16.57 -5.63 13.19
C ASP A 77 15.03 -5.78 13.43
N ASP A 78 14.50 -5.15 14.47
CA ASP A 78 13.08 -5.09 14.82
C ASP A 78 12.36 -3.82 14.31
N GLU A 79 13.07 -2.79 13.81
CA GLU A 79 12.50 -1.46 13.56
C GLU A 79 12.04 -1.21 12.10
N ILE A 80 12.47 -2.03 11.13
CA ILE A 80 12.29 -1.77 9.69
C ILE A 80 10.89 -2.16 9.15
N ASN A 81 10.02 -2.71 10.00
CA ASN A 81 8.64 -3.07 9.64
C ASN A 81 7.58 -2.03 10.05
N GLN A 82 7.97 -0.76 10.21
CA GLN A 82 7.00 0.31 10.44
C GLN A 82 6.02 0.45 9.26
N LEU A 83 4.77 0.16 9.57
CA LEU A 83 3.64 0.29 8.66
C LEU A 83 3.05 1.68 8.82
N PHE A 84 2.91 2.37 7.71
CA PHE A 84 2.24 3.65 7.66
C PHE A 84 0.88 3.51 7.00
N VAL A 85 -0.11 4.10 7.64
CA VAL A 85 -1.46 4.21 7.12
C VAL A 85 -1.69 5.66 6.73
N HIS A 86 -1.94 5.88 5.45
CA HIS A 86 -2.33 7.20 4.96
C HIS A 86 -3.84 7.27 4.83
N VAL A 87 -4.43 8.25 5.50
CA VAL A 87 -5.85 8.54 5.46
C VAL A 87 -6.07 9.84 4.71
N GLU A 88 -6.90 9.79 3.68
CA GLU A 88 -7.44 10.96 3.01
C GLU A 88 -8.91 11.14 3.38
N VAL A 89 -9.28 12.33 3.86
CA VAL A 89 -10.67 12.72 4.11
C VAL A 89 -11.06 13.86 3.18
N SER A 90 -12.00 13.57 2.29
CA SER A 90 -12.41 14.37 1.15
C SER A 90 -13.86 14.84 1.33
N LYS A 91 -14.17 16.09 0.96
CA LYS A 91 -15.53 16.66 1.01
C LYS A 91 -16.04 17.04 -0.39
N PRO A 92 -17.35 16.90 -0.68
CA PRO A 92 -17.92 17.36 -1.95
C PRO A 92 -17.67 18.85 -2.19
N GLY A 93 -17.33 19.21 -3.44
CA GLY A 93 -17.06 20.60 -3.84
C GLY A 93 -15.74 21.18 -3.35
N GLN A 94 -14.91 20.42 -2.63
CA GLN A 94 -13.57 20.85 -2.22
C GLN A 94 -12.49 20.24 -3.11
N GLU A 95 -11.56 21.07 -3.57
CA GLU A 95 -10.37 20.63 -4.34
C GLU A 95 -9.28 20.03 -3.45
N LYS A 96 -9.32 20.36 -2.16
CA LYS A 96 -8.39 19.86 -1.15
C LYS A 96 -9.06 18.80 -0.28
N ALA A 97 -8.24 17.91 0.26
CA ALA A 97 -8.58 16.92 1.26
C ALA A 97 -7.65 17.05 2.47
N LEU A 98 -8.10 16.52 3.59
CA LEU A 98 -7.29 16.36 4.79
C LEU A 98 -6.51 15.05 4.67
N HIS A 99 -5.19 15.11 4.80
CA HIS A 99 -4.30 13.98 4.74
C HIS A 99 -3.71 13.75 6.13
N LEU A 100 -3.85 12.53 6.64
CA LEU A 100 -3.24 12.11 7.88
C LEU A 100 -2.28 10.95 7.60
N LEU A 101 -1.07 11.06 8.13
CA LEU A 101 -0.11 9.97 8.15
C LEU A 101 -0.10 9.37 9.54
N LEU A 102 -0.43 8.09 9.62
CA LEU A 102 -0.54 7.35 10.87
C LEU A 102 0.56 6.29 10.93
N GLY A 103 1.26 6.24 12.05
CA GLY A 103 2.20 5.18 12.38
C GLY A 103 1.49 4.06 13.12
N LEU A 104 1.73 2.83 12.69
CA LEU A 104 1.24 1.64 13.35
C LEU A 104 2.33 1.10 14.29
N TYR A 105 2.12 1.26 15.59
CA TYR A 105 2.95 0.70 16.65
C TYR A 105 2.32 -0.58 17.23
N PRO A 106 3.08 -1.45 17.91
CA PRO A 106 2.55 -2.68 18.49
C PRO A 106 1.39 -2.48 19.47
N ASP A 107 1.33 -1.33 20.13
CA ASP A 107 0.43 -1.01 21.24
C ASP A 107 -0.46 0.23 21.00
N ALA A 108 -0.27 0.95 19.89
CA ALA A 108 -0.99 2.18 19.63
C ALA A 108 -1.01 2.60 18.16
N LEU A 109 -1.96 3.48 17.84
CA LEU A 109 -2.00 4.25 16.60
C LEU A 109 -1.51 5.69 16.85
N GLY A 110 -0.39 6.06 16.25
CA GLY A 110 0.16 7.41 16.35
C GLY A 110 -0.17 8.27 15.13
N ILE A 111 -0.54 9.53 15.33
CA ILE A 111 -0.63 10.52 14.23
C ILE A 111 0.74 11.18 14.07
N HIS A 112 1.36 11.05 12.90
CA HIS A 112 2.67 11.64 12.60
C HIS A 112 2.56 13.00 11.93
N SER A 113 1.58 13.15 11.03
CA SER A 113 1.41 14.36 10.25
C SER A 113 -0.05 14.56 9.87
N VAL A 114 -0.47 15.82 9.88
CA VAL A 114 -1.78 16.26 9.39
C VAL A 114 -1.55 17.42 8.43
N ALA A 115 -2.03 17.28 7.20
CA ALA A 115 -1.83 18.27 6.15
C ALA A 115 -3.07 18.45 5.28
N LEU A 116 -3.32 19.66 4.80
CA LEU A 116 -4.33 19.91 3.77
C LEU A 116 -3.65 19.89 2.39
N ARG A 117 -3.99 18.93 1.54
CA ARG A 117 -3.38 18.77 0.20
C ARG A 117 -4.47 18.68 -0.89
N PRO A 118 -4.13 18.91 -2.17
CA PRO A 118 -5.06 18.61 -3.27
C PRO A 118 -5.49 17.15 -3.22
N LYS A 119 -6.75 16.87 -3.56
CA LYS A 119 -7.25 15.50 -3.69
C LYS A 119 -6.39 14.69 -4.65
N LEU A 120 -5.98 13.49 -4.25
CA LEU A 120 -5.19 12.61 -5.11
C LEU A 120 -6.11 12.08 -6.22
N GLN A 121 -5.78 12.37 -7.48
CA GLN A 121 -6.53 11.81 -8.63
C GLN A 121 -6.10 10.37 -8.93
N ASP A 122 -4.82 10.02 -8.72
CA ASP A 122 -4.31 8.65 -8.86
C ASP A 122 -3.05 8.45 -8.01
N GLY A 123 -3.10 7.46 -7.11
CA GLY A 123 -1.92 6.97 -6.37
C GLY A 123 -1.48 7.81 -5.17
N PHE A 124 -0.56 7.23 -4.40
CA PHE A 124 0.05 7.83 -3.22
C PHE A 124 1.35 8.55 -3.60
N ILE A 125 1.27 9.78 -4.14
CA ILE A 125 2.45 10.63 -4.31
C ILE A 125 2.39 11.74 -3.27
N ILE A 126 3.17 11.59 -2.20
CA ILE A 126 3.47 12.71 -1.30
C ILE A 126 4.34 13.69 -2.08
N ASP A 127 3.73 14.79 -2.52
CA ASP A 127 4.50 15.94 -2.98
C ASP A 127 5.25 16.53 -1.78
N MET A 128 6.55 16.23 -1.70
CA MET A 128 7.46 16.69 -0.64
C MET A 128 7.71 18.21 -0.70
N ASN A 129 7.36 18.86 -1.82
CA ASN A 129 7.55 20.30 -2.00
C ASN A 129 6.38 21.15 -1.47
N LYS A 130 5.32 20.51 -0.97
CA LYS A 130 4.16 21.22 -0.38
C LYS A 130 4.24 21.22 1.13
N TYR A 131 3.73 22.30 1.74
CA TYR A 131 3.63 22.41 3.19
C TYR A 131 2.91 21.18 3.78
N THR A 132 3.61 20.47 4.66
CA THR A 132 3.18 19.18 5.22
C THR A 132 2.47 19.32 6.57
N GLY A 133 2.08 20.54 6.93
CA GLY A 133 1.63 20.84 8.29
C GLY A 133 2.80 21.05 9.26
N PRO A 134 2.50 21.47 10.50
CA PRO A 134 3.49 21.48 11.57
C PRO A 134 3.87 20.05 11.96
N LEU A 135 4.97 19.91 12.72
CA LEU A 135 5.22 18.67 13.44
C LEU A 135 4.04 18.43 14.39
N PHE A 136 3.43 17.24 14.33
CA PHE A 136 2.21 16.95 15.09
C PHE A 136 2.44 17.08 16.60
N GLU A 137 3.62 16.69 17.08
CA GLU A 137 4.07 16.86 18.46
C GLU A 137 4.11 18.31 18.96
N ASN A 138 4.24 19.28 18.06
CA ASN A 138 4.28 20.71 18.41
C ASN A 138 2.87 21.33 18.55
N LEU A 139 1.82 20.58 18.23
CA LEU A 139 0.45 21.00 18.51
C LEU A 139 0.17 20.87 20.02
N ASP A 140 -0.68 21.75 20.54
CA ASP A 140 -1.16 21.62 21.91
C ASP A 140 -1.93 20.30 22.12
N GLU A 141 -1.98 19.84 23.36
CA GLU A 141 -2.60 18.56 23.75
C GLU A 141 -4.08 18.48 23.34
N GLU A 142 -4.86 19.55 23.58
CA GLU A 142 -6.28 19.60 23.23
C GLU A 142 -6.50 19.40 21.72
N THR A 143 -5.66 20.03 20.89
CA THR A 143 -5.71 19.88 19.43
C THR A 143 -5.32 18.46 19.00
N ARG A 144 -4.29 17.86 19.62
CA ARG A 144 -3.88 16.48 19.30
C ARG A 144 -4.98 15.48 19.66
N ASP A 145 -5.57 15.61 20.83
CA ASP A 145 -6.68 14.78 21.29
C ASP A 145 -7.90 14.90 20.38
N ALA A 146 -8.21 16.12 19.91
CA ALA A 146 -9.28 16.34 18.95
C ALA A 146 -9.04 15.60 17.62
N PHE A 147 -7.80 15.53 17.14
CA PHE A 147 -7.47 14.75 15.94
C PHE A 147 -7.57 13.24 16.15
N HIS A 148 -7.18 12.74 17.32
CA HIS A 148 -7.39 11.33 17.68
C HIS A 148 -8.89 10.99 17.72
N ASN A 149 -9.71 11.81 18.38
CA ASN A 149 -11.17 11.64 18.39
C ASN A 149 -11.77 11.72 16.96
N TYR A 150 -11.24 12.62 16.12
CA TYR A 150 -11.68 12.78 14.75
C TYR A 150 -11.49 11.51 13.90
N ILE A 151 -10.35 10.82 14.02
CA ILE A 151 -10.11 9.57 13.28
C ILE A 151 -10.90 8.40 13.86
N GLU A 152 -11.03 8.33 15.18
CA GLU A 152 -11.76 7.27 15.89
C GLU A 152 -13.26 7.28 15.51
N GLU A 153 -13.91 8.45 15.50
CA GLU A 153 -15.31 8.58 15.06
C GLU A 153 -15.55 8.11 13.61
N ARG A 154 -14.50 8.09 12.79
CA ARG A 154 -14.54 7.65 11.39
C ARG A 154 -14.27 6.16 11.25
N GLY A 155 -14.03 5.46 12.35
CA GLY A 155 -13.68 4.04 12.40
C GLY A 155 -12.23 3.77 12.00
N ILE A 156 -11.36 4.78 12.09
CA ILE A 156 -9.92 4.64 11.84
C ILE A 156 -9.25 4.35 13.19
N ASN A 157 -9.13 3.06 13.48
CA ASN A 157 -8.58 2.57 14.73
C ASN A 157 -7.88 1.22 14.51
N GLU A 158 -7.47 0.59 15.61
CA GLU A 158 -6.62 -0.59 15.60
C GLU A 158 -7.27 -1.83 14.95
N SER A 159 -8.60 -1.86 14.87
CA SER A 159 -9.32 -2.95 14.21
C SER A 159 -9.02 -3.07 12.70
N LEU A 160 -8.52 -2.00 12.07
CA LEU A 160 -8.09 -2.01 10.67
C LEU A 160 -6.78 -2.77 10.45
N PHE A 161 -5.93 -2.86 11.47
CA PHE A 161 -4.54 -3.26 11.29
C PHE A 161 -4.34 -4.70 10.86
N PRO A 162 -5.02 -5.70 11.44
CA PRO A 162 -4.85 -7.08 11.00
C PRO A 162 -5.14 -7.19 9.50
N PHE A 163 -6.23 -6.57 9.04
CA PHE A 163 -6.58 -6.55 7.63
C PHE A 163 -5.53 -5.84 6.78
N LEU A 164 -5.11 -4.63 7.15
CA LEU A 164 -4.13 -3.84 6.37
C LEU A 164 -2.76 -4.52 6.30
N GLN A 165 -2.33 -5.18 7.38
CA GLN A 165 -1.11 -5.98 7.44
C GLN A 165 -1.17 -7.17 6.46
N ALA A 166 -2.24 -7.96 6.55
CA ALA A 166 -2.45 -9.10 5.64
C ALA A 166 -2.56 -8.64 4.18
N TRP A 167 -3.25 -7.51 3.94
CA TRP A 167 -3.37 -6.92 2.61
C TRP A 167 -2.02 -6.52 2.03
N LEU A 168 -1.20 -5.80 2.81
CA LEU A 168 0.11 -5.37 2.35
C LEU A 168 1.02 -6.57 2.07
N TYR A 169 1.00 -7.61 2.92
CA TYR A 169 1.72 -8.85 2.65
C TYR A 169 1.35 -9.46 1.30
N VAL A 170 0.04 -9.61 1.04
CA VAL A 170 -0.46 -10.18 -0.23
C VAL A 170 -0.05 -9.31 -1.42
N LYS A 171 -0.14 -7.99 -1.28
CA LYS A 171 0.25 -7.03 -2.32
C LYS A 171 1.75 -7.11 -2.62
N ASP A 172 2.60 -7.08 -1.59
CA ASP A 172 4.06 -7.13 -1.72
C ASP A 172 4.50 -8.46 -2.31
N HIS A 173 3.94 -9.58 -1.82
CA HIS A 173 4.21 -10.90 -2.37
C HIS A 173 3.83 -10.96 -3.87
N ARG A 174 2.64 -10.48 -4.25
CA ARG A 174 2.20 -10.45 -5.66
C ARG A 174 3.13 -9.59 -6.52
N ASN A 175 3.58 -8.45 -6.00
CA ASN A 175 4.51 -7.55 -6.69
C ASN A 175 5.89 -8.17 -6.87
N LEU A 176 6.42 -8.83 -5.83
CA LEU A 176 7.70 -9.54 -5.90
C LEU A 176 7.66 -10.69 -6.91
N MET A 177 6.57 -11.47 -6.93
CA MET A 177 6.39 -12.56 -7.90
C MET A 177 6.32 -12.05 -9.34
N ARG A 178 5.68 -10.90 -9.57
CA ARG A 178 5.70 -10.22 -10.87
C ARG A 178 7.08 -9.71 -11.23
N TRP A 179 7.79 -9.14 -10.28
CA TRP A 179 9.14 -8.62 -10.48
C TRP A 179 10.09 -9.74 -10.93
N PHE A 180 10.11 -10.90 -10.26
CA PHE A 180 10.89 -12.06 -10.68
C PHE A 180 10.63 -12.45 -12.14
N ARG A 181 9.34 -12.48 -12.53
CA ARG A 181 8.94 -12.80 -13.91
C ARG A 181 9.42 -11.74 -14.90
N SER A 182 9.19 -10.47 -14.61
CA SER A 182 9.56 -9.35 -15.49
C SER A 182 11.07 -9.29 -15.70
N VAL A 183 11.85 -9.38 -14.62
CA VAL A 183 13.32 -9.36 -14.68
C VAL A 183 13.84 -10.61 -15.40
N GLY A 184 13.30 -11.78 -15.08
CA GLY A 184 13.67 -13.02 -15.76
C GLY A 184 13.40 -12.99 -17.27
N ASN A 185 12.28 -12.42 -17.70
CA ASN A 185 11.93 -12.25 -19.12
C ASN A 185 12.87 -11.27 -19.82
N PHE A 186 13.18 -10.14 -19.15
CA PHE A 186 14.12 -9.14 -19.65
C PHE A 186 15.51 -9.74 -19.89
N ILE A 187 16.07 -10.47 -18.93
CA ILE A 187 17.41 -11.08 -19.04
C ILE A 187 17.47 -12.15 -20.14
N LYS A 188 16.37 -12.89 -20.35
CA LYS A 188 16.27 -13.88 -21.44
C LYS A 188 16.18 -13.24 -22.83
N GLY A 189 15.94 -11.92 -22.93
CA GLY A 189 15.68 -11.26 -24.21
C GLY A 189 14.31 -11.62 -24.81
N THR A 190 13.40 -12.13 -23.99
CA THR A 190 11.99 -12.30 -24.37
C THR A 190 11.27 -10.99 -24.07
N ASP A 191 11.20 -10.09 -25.05
CA ASP A 191 10.36 -8.91 -24.96
C ASP A 191 8.91 -9.31 -24.65
N ALA A 192 8.30 -8.60 -23.70
CA ALA A 192 6.86 -8.61 -23.50
C ALA A 192 6.07 -8.12 -24.75
N ALA A 193 6.77 -7.61 -25.78
CA ALA A 193 6.20 -7.16 -27.06
C ALA A 193 5.77 -8.31 -28.00
N LYS A 194 5.94 -9.58 -27.62
CA LYS A 194 5.30 -10.73 -28.29
C LYS A 194 4.08 -11.26 -27.53
N ALA A 195 3.30 -10.40 -26.89
CA ALA A 195 1.89 -10.69 -26.69
C ALA A 195 1.14 -10.33 -27.98
N ILE A 196 0.97 -11.30 -28.87
CA ILE A 196 0.03 -11.19 -29.98
C ILE A 196 -1.38 -11.00 -29.36
N PRO A 197 -2.11 -9.91 -29.64
CA PRO A 197 -3.50 -9.82 -29.21
C PRO A 197 -4.32 -10.73 -30.11
N GLY A 198 -4.88 -11.80 -29.54
CA GLY A 198 -5.75 -12.70 -30.28
C GLY A 198 -5.45 -14.18 -30.07
N ALA A 199 -5.72 -14.67 -28.87
CA ALA A 199 -6.14 -16.05 -28.67
C ALA A 199 -7.27 -16.01 -27.65
N ASN A 200 -8.50 -15.92 -28.16
CA ASN A 200 -9.71 -16.15 -27.38
C ASN A 200 -9.60 -17.53 -26.72
N ASP A 201 -9.55 -17.57 -25.39
CA ASP A 201 -9.93 -18.76 -24.65
C ASP A 201 -11.45 -18.69 -24.39
N PRO A 202 -12.25 -19.62 -24.93
CA PRO A 202 -13.70 -19.62 -24.77
C PRO A 202 -14.04 -20.21 -23.40
N LYS A 203 -13.94 -19.40 -22.33
CA LYS A 203 -14.52 -19.76 -21.04
C LYS A 203 -14.88 -18.56 -20.15
N GLU A 204 -15.35 -17.49 -20.76
CA GLU A 204 -16.03 -16.38 -20.09
C GLU A 204 -17.44 -16.22 -20.70
N ALA A 205 -18.26 -17.23 -20.47
CA ALA A 205 -19.69 -17.23 -20.79
C ALA A 205 -20.42 -18.22 -19.88
N ALA A 206 -20.28 -18.05 -18.56
CA ALA A 206 -21.18 -18.62 -17.56
C ALA A 206 -20.78 -18.08 -16.19
N GLU A 207 -21.28 -16.90 -15.84
CA GLU A 207 -21.69 -16.49 -14.48
C GLU A 207 -22.11 -15.02 -14.55
N SER A 208 -23.22 -14.81 -15.25
CA SER A 208 -24.11 -13.66 -15.08
C SER A 208 -25.51 -14.26 -14.99
N GLY A 209 -25.89 -14.58 -13.76
CA GLY A 209 -27.17 -15.13 -13.35
C GLY A 209 -27.31 -14.95 -11.86
#